data_AF-A0AB37RK54-F1
#
_entry.id   AF-A0AB37RK54-F1
#
_cell.length_a   1.000
_cell.length_b   1.000
_cell.length_c   1.000
_cell.angle_alpha   90.00
_cell.angle_beta   90.00
_cell.angle_gamma   90.00
#
_symmetry.space_group_name_H-M   'P 1'
#
loop_
_entity.id
_entity.type
_entity.pdbx_description
1 polymer ?
#
loop_
_entity_poly.entity_id
_entity_poly.type
_entity_poly.pdbx_seq_one_letter_code
_entity_poly.pdbx_strand_id
1 'polypeptide(L)'
;MLKSEIIQTDLVINCADFPDINTTSRWVSSLCMKLNKPHIIGGGYTGHIGLIGPTIIPFQGACWNCFERKYKNDLKDHHFDILLNTRKSSGAVVFLSSIIANIQAWDGVRVITGIGSPLMLNRKGFLDLDTLKIDWEIVSKDPNCEVCQTNSYDKNN
;
A
#
# COMPACT_ATOMS: atom_id res chain seq x y z
N MET A 1 -10.64 -6.25 -18.79
CA MET A 1 -11.65 -6.16 -17.71
C MET A 1 -11.18 -5.22 -16.60
N LEU A 2 -10.11 -5.50 -15.84
CA LEU A 2 -9.71 -4.62 -14.72
C LEU A 2 -9.41 -3.15 -15.12
N LYS A 3 -8.75 -2.92 -16.27
CA LYS A 3 -8.45 -1.57 -16.76
C LYS A 3 -9.70 -0.71 -17.02
N SER A 4 -10.77 -1.28 -17.59
CA SER A 4 -12.00 -0.54 -17.90
C SER A 4 -12.76 -0.14 -16.64
N GLU A 5 -12.73 -0.98 -15.61
CA GLU A 5 -13.33 -0.67 -14.30
C GLU A 5 -12.57 0.48 -13.62
N ILE A 6 -11.24 0.41 -13.55
CA ILE A 6 -10.42 1.43 -12.88
C ILE A 6 -10.60 2.82 -13.52
N ILE A 7 -10.75 2.88 -14.85
CA ILE A 7 -10.99 4.16 -15.56
C ILE A 7 -12.26 4.86 -15.05
N GLN A 8 -13.29 4.10 -14.70
CA GLN A 8 -14.61 4.61 -14.30
C GLN A 8 -14.72 4.93 -12.80
N THR A 9 -13.72 4.56 -12.00
CA THR A 9 -13.71 4.81 -10.54
C THR A 9 -12.89 6.04 -10.17
N ASP A 10 -13.24 6.70 -9.07
CA ASP A 10 -12.46 7.82 -8.50
C ASP A 10 -11.32 7.34 -7.59
N LEU A 11 -11.48 6.16 -7.00
CA LEU A 11 -10.54 5.56 -6.05
C LEU A 11 -10.54 4.04 -6.20
N VAL A 12 -9.35 3.43 -6.13
CA VAL A 12 -9.17 1.97 -6.07
C VAL A 12 -8.65 1.57 -4.68
N ILE A 13 -9.20 0.53 -4.08
CA ILE A 13 -8.69 -0.03 -2.82
C ILE A 13 -8.28 -1.48 -3.08
N ASN A 14 -6.98 -1.78 -3.01
CA ASN A 14 -6.47 -3.14 -3.16
C ASN A 14 -6.55 -3.87 -1.82
N CYS A 15 -7.46 -4.84 -1.71
CA CYS A 15 -7.54 -5.75 -0.55
C CYS A 15 -7.24 -7.20 -0.94
N ALA A 16 -6.62 -7.44 -2.10
CA ALA A 16 -6.30 -8.79 -2.56
C ALA A 16 -4.99 -9.29 -1.94
N ASP A 17 -5.03 -10.50 -1.37
CA ASP A 17 -3.90 -11.15 -0.69
C ASP A 17 -3.29 -12.32 -1.48
N PHE A 18 -3.89 -12.71 -2.61
CA PHE A 18 -3.37 -13.76 -3.50
C PHE A 18 -2.82 -13.20 -4.83
N PRO A 19 -1.62 -13.59 -5.29
CA PRO A 19 -0.72 -14.60 -4.72
C PRO A 19 0.03 -14.15 -3.46
N ASP A 20 0.27 -12.84 -3.32
CA ASP A 20 0.70 -12.18 -2.11
C ASP A 20 0.42 -10.68 -2.22
N ILE A 21 0.40 -9.98 -1.08
CA ILE A 21 0.06 -8.55 -1.03
C ILE A 21 1.00 -7.67 -1.85
N ASN A 22 2.29 -8.00 -1.94
CA ASN A 22 3.26 -7.18 -2.65
C ASN A 22 3.04 -7.33 -4.15
N THR A 23 2.78 -8.55 -4.61
CA THR A 23 2.47 -8.83 -6.00
C THR A 23 1.17 -8.17 -6.44
N THR A 24 0.08 -8.32 -5.66
CA THR A 24 -1.20 -7.67 -5.99
C THR A 24 -1.08 -6.15 -5.98
N SER A 25 -0.40 -5.59 -4.97
CA SER A 25 -0.17 -4.15 -4.86
C SER A 25 0.67 -3.62 -6.02
N ARG A 26 1.71 -4.33 -6.45
CA ARG A 26 2.49 -3.94 -7.63
C ARG A 26 1.64 -3.89 -8.89
N TRP A 27 0.79 -4.88 -9.13
CA TRP A 27 -0.10 -4.90 -10.29
C TRP A 27 -1.11 -3.76 -10.28
N VAL A 28 -1.82 -3.59 -9.15
CA VAL A 28 -2.84 -2.55 -9.01
C VAL A 28 -2.20 -1.16 -9.06
N SER A 29 -1.12 -0.93 -8.32
CA SER A 29 -0.43 0.36 -8.30
C SER A 29 0.16 0.72 -9.66
N SER A 30 0.77 -0.22 -10.39
CA SER A 30 1.29 0.06 -11.73
C SER A 30 0.19 0.56 -12.67
N LEU A 31 -0.97 -0.10 -12.64
CA LEU A 31 -2.11 0.28 -13.48
C LEU A 31 -2.74 1.62 -13.03
N CYS A 32 -2.91 1.83 -11.73
CA CYS A 32 -3.45 3.07 -11.18
C CYS A 32 -2.53 4.27 -11.45
N MET A 33 -1.21 4.09 -11.35
CA MET A 33 -0.23 5.12 -11.73
C MET A 33 -0.34 5.50 -13.21
N LYS A 34 -0.44 4.52 -14.11
CA LYS A 34 -0.62 4.76 -15.57
C LYS A 34 -1.93 5.49 -15.89
N LEU A 35 -2.99 5.19 -15.15
CA LEU A 35 -4.32 5.76 -15.34
C LEU A 35 -4.55 7.04 -14.54
N ASN A 36 -3.54 7.51 -13.78
CA ASN A 36 -3.64 8.65 -12.87
C ASN A 36 -4.81 8.51 -11.89
N LYS A 37 -4.97 7.31 -11.30
CA LYS A 37 -6.01 7.01 -10.31
C LYS A 37 -5.43 6.93 -8.89
N PRO A 38 -5.98 7.68 -7.93
CA PRO A 38 -5.73 7.46 -6.51
C PRO A 38 -6.01 6.00 -6.12
N HIS A 39 -5.18 5.45 -5.25
CA HIS A 39 -5.40 4.10 -4.75
C HIS A 39 -4.86 3.90 -3.34
N ILE A 40 -5.50 2.99 -2.59
CA ILE A 40 -5.11 2.59 -1.24
C ILE A 40 -4.66 1.14 -1.29
N ILE A 41 -3.53 0.87 -0.67
CA ILE A 41 -3.05 -0.49 -0.45
C ILE A 41 -3.54 -0.99 0.90
N GLY A 42 -4.17 -2.16 0.89
CA GLY A 42 -4.60 -2.92 2.06
C GLY A 42 -4.36 -4.41 1.88
N GLY A 43 -5.02 -5.23 2.70
CA GLY A 43 -4.92 -6.69 2.64
C GLY A 43 -3.75 -7.29 3.43
N GLY A 44 -3.16 -6.55 4.37
CA GLY A 44 -2.00 -7.00 5.14
C GLY A 44 -2.39 -7.27 6.58
N TYR A 45 -2.54 -8.54 6.94
CA TYR A 45 -2.78 -8.94 8.32
C TYR A 45 -2.14 -10.29 8.57
N THR A 46 -1.39 -10.37 9.67
CA THR A 46 -0.65 -11.58 10.06
C THR A 46 -0.73 -11.68 11.57
N GLY A 47 -1.42 -12.69 12.09
CA GLY A 47 -1.62 -12.84 13.53
C GLY A 47 -2.37 -11.65 14.13
N HIS A 48 -1.70 -10.94 15.03
CA HIS A 48 -2.18 -9.75 15.73
C HIS A 48 -1.74 -8.42 15.06
N ILE A 49 -1.01 -8.47 13.94
CA ILE A 49 -0.47 -7.28 13.26
C ILE A 49 -1.28 -6.95 12.00
N GLY A 50 -1.74 -5.70 11.87
CA GLY A 50 -2.49 -5.20 10.72
C GLY A 50 -1.81 -4.02 10.03
N LEU A 51 -1.74 -4.06 8.70
CA LEU A 51 -1.18 -3.01 7.85
C LEU A 51 -2.21 -1.91 7.57
N ILE A 52 -1.84 -0.66 7.81
CA ILE A 52 -2.61 0.53 7.47
C ILE A 52 -1.96 1.23 6.28
N GLY A 53 -2.68 1.26 5.15
CA GLY A 53 -2.23 1.95 3.94
C GLY A 53 -1.04 1.26 3.24
N PRO A 54 -0.27 1.98 2.42
CA PRO A 54 -0.32 3.43 2.18
C PRO A 54 -1.49 3.88 1.29
N THR A 55 -1.77 5.19 1.31
CA THR A 55 -2.60 5.86 0.30
C THR A 55 -1.71 6.57 -0.69
N ILE A 56 -1.91 6.27 -1.97
CA ILE A 56 -1.07 6.74 -3.07
C ILE A 56 -1.90 7.68 -3.94
N ILE A 57 -1.46 8.93 -3.98
CA ILE A 57 -1.94 9.91 -4.97
C ILE A 57 -0.87 10.03 -6.05
N PRO A 58 -1.16 9.61 -7.30
CA PRO A 58 -0.16 9.60 -8.36
C PRO A 58 0.60 10.91 -8.48
N PHE A 59 1.93 10.79 -8.54
CA PHE A 59 2.90 11.88 -8.72
C PHE A 59 2.97 12.93 -7.60
N GLN A 60 2.08 12.91 -6.60
CA GLN A 60 2.10 13.86 -5.47
C GLN A 60 2.97 13.38 -4.29
N GLY A 61 3.13 12.07 -4.12
CA GLY A 61 3.90 11.48 -3.03
C GLY A 61 4.63 10.19 -3.45
N ALA A 62 5.04 9.41 -2.45
CA ALA A 62 5.63 8.09 -2.63
C ALA A 62 4.61 7.14 -3.28
N CYS A 63 5.02 6.50 -4.38
CA CYS A 63 4.27 5.39 -4.96
C CYS A 63 4.69 4.05 -4.33
N TRP A 64 4.00 2.96 -4.67
CA TRP A 64 4.33 1.62 -4.18
C TRP A 64 5.80 1.23 -4.41
N ASN A 65 6.38 1.54 -5.57
CA ASN A 65 7.81 1.28 -5.83
C ASN A 65 8.75 2.00 -4.87
N CYS A 66 8.37 3.16 -4.32
CA CYS A 66 9.17 3.84 -3.29
C CYS A 66 9.16 3.04 -1.98
N PHE A 67 7.99 2.53 -1.57
CA PHE A 67 7.88 1.64 -0.40
C PHE A 67 8.66 0.34 -0.60
N GLU A 68 8.57 -0.29 -1.77
CA GLU A 68 9.33 -1.51 -2.07
C GLU A 68 10.84 -1.28 -2.05
N ARG A 69 11.31 -0.14 -2.57
CA ARG A 69 12.74 0.23 -2.55
C ARG A 69 13.22 0.46 -1.12
N LYS A 70 12.44 1.19 -0.31
CA LYS A 70 12.77 1.37 1.11
C LYS A 70 12.89 0.03 1.82
N TYR A 71 11.88 -0.84 1.69
CA TYR A 71 11.91 -2.17 2.29
C TYR A 71 13.14 -2.98 1.86
N LYS A 72 13.49 -2.97 0.57
CA LYS A 72 14.68 -3.66 0.06
C LYS A 72 15.99 -3.08 0.59
N ASN A 73 16.06 -1.78 0.85
CA ASN A 73 17.24 -1.14 1.41
C ASN A 73 17.37 -1.47 2.91
N ASP A 74 16.27 -1.38 3.66
CA ASP A 74 16.22 -1.78 5.07
C ASP A 74 16.64 -3.26 5.22
N LEU A 75 16.26 -4.14 4.26
CA LEU A 75 16.72 -5.53 4.22
C LEU A 75 18.22 -5.71 3.91
N LYS A 76 18.86 -4.80 3.18
CA LYS A 76 20.30 -4.89 2.87
C LYS A 76 21.16 -4.44 4.04
N ASP A 77 20.68 -3.45 4.79
CA ASP A 77 21.39 -2.87 5.93
C ASP A 77 21.39 -3.82 7.15
N HIS A 78 20.59 -4.88 7.09
CA HIS A 78 20.48 -5.90 8.11
C HIS A 78 20.86 -7.27 7.53
N HIS A 79 21.77 -7.98 8.20
CA HIS A 79 22.12 -9.35 7.84
C HIS A 79 20.96 -10.28 8.26
N PHE A 80 19.91 -10.36 7.45
CA PHE A 80 18.79 -11.27 7.68
C PHE A 80 19.12 -12.66 7.15
N ASP A 81 18.96 -13.68 8.00
CA ASP A 81 18.94 -15.07 7.56
C ASP A 81 17.68 -15.34 6.73
N ILE A 82 17.83 -16.02 5.59
CA ILE A 82 16.70 -16.44 4.77
C ILE A 82 15.97 -17.57 5.52
N LEU A 83 14.91 -17.20 6.23
CA LEU A 83 13.99 -18.17 6.82
C LEU A 83 13.04 -18.67 5.73
N LEU A 84 13.18 -19.94 5.34
CA LEU A 84 12.18 -20.63 4.55
C LEU A 84 10.92 -20.76 5.41
N ASN A 85 9.90 -19.94 5.12
CA ASN A 85 8.63 -20.03 5.81
C ASN A 85 7.93 -21.35 5.42
N THR A 86 7.98 -22.34 6.31
CA THR A 86 7.34 -23.65 6.12
C THR A 86 5.85 -23.64 6.46
N ARG A 87 5.31 -22.55 7.03
CA ARG A 87 3.88 -22.42 7.32
C ARG A 87 3.14 -21.75 6.15
N LYS A 88 2.09 -22.42 5.66
CA LYS A 88 1.22 -21.95 4.57
C LYS A 88 0.47 -20.64 4.85
N SER A 89 0.18 -20.33 6.11
CA SER A 89 -0.58 -19.14 6.50
C SER A 89 -0.41 -18.89 8.00
N SER A 90 -0.27 -17.62 8.38
CA SER A 90 -0.53 -17.16 9.75
C SER A 90 -2.02 -16.85 9.85
N GLY A 91 -2.71 -17.42 10.84
CA GLY A 91 -4.09 -17.02 11.13
C GLY A 91 -4.18 -15.52 11.41
N ALA A 92 -5.37 -14.93 11.25
CA ALA A 92 -5.60 -13.51 11.50
C ALA A 92 -6.74 -13.33 12.50
N VAL A 93 -6.59 -12.35 13.39
CA VAL A 93 -7.66 -11.95 14.31
C VAL A 93 -8.77 -11.26 13.50
N VAL A 94 -9.99 -11.82 13.53
CA VAL A 94 -11.09 -11.37 12.64
C VAL A 94 -11.38 -9.87 12.76
N PHE A 95 -11.45 -9.33 13.98
CA PHE A 95 -11.81 -7.92 14.18
C PHE A 95 -10.72 -6.95 13.72
N LEU A 96 -9.47 -7.41 13.58
CA LEU A 96 -8.37 -6.60 13.07
C LEU A 96 -8.68 -6.10 11.65
N SER A 97 -9.20 -6.99 10.80
CA SER A 97 -9.63 -6.63 9.44
C SER A 97 -10.63 -5.47 9.43
N SER A 98 -11.57 -5.47 10.40
CA SER A 98 -12.58 -4.43 10.52
C SER A 98 -11.97 -3.10 10.97
N ILE A 99 -11.06 -3.11 11.95
CA ILE A 99 -10.37 -1.88 12.41
C ILE A 99 -9.61 -1.25 11.25
N ILE A 100 -8.78 -2.04 10.57
CA ILE A 100 -7.96 -1.58 9.45
C ILE A 100 -8.83 -1.07 8.29
N ALA A 101 -9.87 -1.83 7.92
CA ALA A 101 -10.78 -1.42 6.85
C ALA A 101 -11.47 -0.09 7.15
N ASN A 102 -11.87 0.17 8.40
CA ASN A 102 -12.47 1.45 8.78
C ASN A 102 -11.47 2.62 8.68
N ILE A 103 -10.21 2.41 9.09
CA ILE A 103 -9.16 3.44 8.94
C ILE A 103 -8.90 3.74 7.46
N GLN A 104 -8.84 2.71 6.61
CA GLN A 104 -8.65 2.86 5.17
C GLN A 104 -9.85 3.49 4.47
N ALA A 105 -11.06 3.11 4.85
CA ALA A 105 -12.29 3.72 4.34
C ALA A 105 -12.34 5.21 4.67
N TRP A 106 -11.94 5.60 5.89
CA TRP A 106 -11.85 7.01 6.26
C TRP A 106 -10.84 7.77 5.39
N ASP A 107 -9.69 7.17 5.09
CA ASP A 107 -8.73 7.79 4.19
C ASP A 107 -9.28 7.89 2.76
N GLY A 108 -10.03 6.88 2.31
CA GLY A 108 -10.75 6.93 1.03
C GLY A 108 -11.77 8.05 0.95
N VAL A 109 -12.53 8.30 2.02
CA VAL A 109 -13.44 9.45 2.11
C VAL A 109 -12.69 10.76 1.96
N ARG A 110 -11.53 10.91 2.61
CA ARG A 110 -10.68 12.11 2.46
C ARG A 110 -10.20 12.30 1.04
N VAL A 111 -9.80 11.22 0.36
CA VAL A 111 -9.39 11.27 -1.05
C VAL A 111 -10.54 11.71 -1.95
N ILE A 112 -11.72 11.11 -1.81
CA ILE A 112 -12.86 11.37 -2.70
C ILE A 112 -13.44 12.77 -2.46
N THR A 113 -13.55 13.19 -1.21
CA THR A 113 -14.18 14.48 -0.85
C THR A 113 -13.20 15.66 -0.86
N GLY A 114 -11.90 15.40 -0.85
CA GLY A 114 -10.87 16.42 -0.70
C GLY A 114 -10.82 17.07 0.69
N ILE A 115 -11.49 16.48 1.70
CA ILE A 115 -11.49 17.00 3.06
C ILE A 115 -10.13 16.71 3.71
N GLY A 116 -9.25 17.71 3.64
CA GLY A 116 -7.86 17.60 4.08
C GLY A 116 -7.04 16.64 3.20
N SER A 117 -5.78 16.47 3.55
CA SER A 117 -4.93 15.48 2.89
C SER A 117 -5.26 14.05 3.36
N PRO A 118 -4.99 13.03 2.53
CA PRO A 118 -4.98 11.65 3.00
C PRO A 118 -3.99 11.49 4.14
N LEU A 119 -4.45 10.88 5.22
CA LEU A 119 -3.69 10.56 6.42
C LEU A 119 -2.60 9.53 6.11
N MET A 120 -2.75 8.63 5.13
CA MET A 120 -1.74 7.63 4.79
C MET A 120 -0.88 8.01 3.57
N LEU A 121 -0.83 9.30 3.23
CA LEU A 121 0.12 9.79 2.24
C LEU A 121 1.54 9.71 2.80
N ASN A 122 2.48 9.18 2.01
CA ASN A 122 3.91 9.05 2.37
C ASN A 122 4.18 8.25 3.66
N ARG A 123 3.24 7.42 4.11
CA ARG A 123 3.45 6.52 5.24
C ARG A 123 2.57 5.30 5.18
N LYS A 124 3.00 4.23 5.87
CA LYS A 124 2.15 3.09 6.21
C LYS A 124 2.33 2.77 7.69
N GLY A 125 1.32 2.18 8.31
CA GLY A 125 1.32 1.84 9.73
C GLY A 125 1.20 0.35 9.95
N PHE A 126 1.75 -0.15 11.04
CA PHE A 126 1.51 -1.50 11.54
C PHE A 126 0.84 -1.41 12.91
N LEU A 127 -0.44 -1.74 12.97
CA LEU A 127 -1.18 -1.85 14.22
C LEU A 127 -0.88 -3.20 14.85
N ASP A 128 -0.28 -3.17 16.03
CA ASP A 128 -0.05 -4.33 16.87
C ASP A 128 -1.15 -4.40 17.95
N LEU A 129 -1.95 -5.47 17.94
CA LEU A 129 -3.01 -5.66 18.93
C LEU A 129 -2.51 -6.08 20.32
N ASP A 130 -1.29 -6.61 20.44
CA ASP A 130 -0.72 -6.99 21.75
C ASP A 130 -0.31 -5.73 22.53
N THR A 131 0.17 -4.70 21.82
CA THR A 131 0.61 -3.44 22.44
C THR A 131 -0.34 -2.26 22.24
N LEU A 132 -1.32 -2.40 21.34
CA LEU A 132 -2.23 -1.33 20.88
C LEU A 132 -1.49 -0.11 20.31
N LYS A 133 -0.29 -0.32 19.76
CA LYS A 133 0.52 0.72 19.15
C LYS A 133 0.46 0.62 17.63
N ILE A 134 0.66 1.78 16.98
CA ILE A 134 0.86 1.85 15.54
C ILE A 134 2.30 2.27 15.30
N ASP A 135 3.07 1.37 14.69
CA ASP A 135 4.41 1.69 14.22
C ASP A 135 4.33 2.28 12.81
N TRP A 136 4.73 3.54 12.69
CA TRP A 136 4.67 4.29 11.44
C TRP A 136 5.97 4.18 10.67
N GLU A 137 5.88 3.73 9.42
CA GLU A 137 6.97 3.82 8.46
C GLU A 137 6.71 5.01 7.52
N ILE A 138 7.58 6.02 7.59
CA ILE A 138 7.51 7.21 6.72
C ILE A 138 8.37 6.95 5.47
N VAL A 139 7.80 7.20 4.30
CA VAL A 139 8.42 6.98 3.00
C VAL A 139 8.23 8.20 2.13
N SER A 140 9.34 8.86 1.82
CA SER A 140 9.35 10.01 0.91
C SER A 140 9.31 9.56 -0.54
N LYS A 141 8.75 10.41 -1.40
CA LYS A 141 8.84 10.24 -2.86
C LYS A 141 10.31 10.25 -3.28
N ASP A 142 10.76 9.16 -3.89
CA ASP A 142 12.12 9.06 -4.41
C ASP A 142 12.23 9.81 -5.75
N PRO A 143 13.13 10.81 -5.88
CA PRO A 143 13.29 11.58 -7.11
C PRO A 143 13.78 10.74 -8.29
N ASN A 144 14.42 9.60 -8.01
CA ASN A 144 14.94 8.66 -9.00
C ASN A 144 14.02 7.43 -9.16
N CYS A 145 12.75 7.54 -8.76
CA CYS A 145 11.78 6.46 -8.95
C CYS A 145 11.25 6.44 -10.38
N GLU A 146 11.59 5.39 -11.13
CA GLU A 146 11.09 5.15 -12.50
C GLU A 146 9.57 5.25 -12.67
N VAL A 147 8.80 5.04 -11.60
CA VAL A 147 7.32 5.05 -11.62
C VAL A 147 6.72 6.43 -11.38
N CYS A 148 7.24 7.18 -10.41
CA CYS A 148 6.62 8.43 -9.98
C CYS A 148 7.48 9.69 -10.19
N GLN A 149 8.70 9.57 -10.73
CA GLN A 149 9.60 10.70 -10.97
C GLN A 149 9.00 11.76 -11.90
N THR A 150 8.38 11.33 -13.01
CA THR A 150 7.79 12.21 -14.02
C THR A 150 6.33 11.84 -14.25
N ASN A 151 5.52 12.84 -14.63
CA ASN A 151 4.09 12.69 -14.94
C ASN A 151 3.82 11.92 -16.26
N SER A 152 4.81 11.14 -16.72
CA SER A 152 4.91 10.53 -18.04
C SER A 152 5.14 9.02 -17.93
N TYR A 153 4.76 8.38 -16.81
CA TYR A 153 4.89 6.94 -16.66
C TYR A 153 4.21 6.25 -17.85
N ASP A 154 5.02 5.50 -18.60
CA ASP A 154 4.75 5.14 -19.99
C ASP A 154 3.42 4.37 -20.10
N LYS A 155 2.50 4.89 -20.90
CA LYS A 155 1.15 4.31 -21.09
C LYS A 155 1.15 3.04 -21.94
N ASN A 156 2.33 2.59 -22.40
CA ASN A 156 2.51 1.69 -23.54
C ASN A 156 3.09 0.29 -23.20
N ASN A 157 3.04 -0.16 -21.95
CA ASN A 157 3.22 -1.59 -21.61
C ASN A 157 1.98 -2.15 -20.94
#